data_AF-A0A146K597-F1
#
_entry.id   AF-A0A146K597-F1
#
_cell.length_a   1.000
_cell.length_b   1.000
_cell.length_c   1.000
_cell.angle_alpha   90.00
_cell.angle_beta   90.00
_cell.angle_gamma   90.00
#
_symmetry.space_group_name_H-M   'P 1'
#
loop_
_entity.id
_entity.type
_entity.pdbx_description
1 polymer ?
#
loop_
_entity_poly.entity_id
_entity_poly.type
_entity_poly.pdbx_seq_one_letter_code
_entity_poly.pdbx_strand_id
1 'polypeptide(L)'
;QIARDLHIAISRDNDIQPSEQQTEILYQLIHKQSQDELILRKQGLGPQTAQIISRKLEFQNLNVIDLYNNKIGDAGLPFILKCRPRKLNIGSNRLTNIGMAV
;
A
#
# COMPACT_ATOMS: atom_id res chain seq x y z
N GLN A 1 1.36 -5.02 14.95
CA GLN A 1 2.12 -3.89 14.34
C GLN A 1 1.76 -3.80 12.85
N ILE A 2 1.86 -2.61 12.24
CA ILE A 2 1.44 -2.38 10.85
C ILE A 2 2.06 -3.36 9.83
N ALA A 3 3.33 -3.72 9.97
CA ALA A 3 4.01 -4.64 9.07
C ALA A 3 3.35 -6.04 9.02
N ARG A 4 2.87 -6.56 10.15
CA ARG A 4 2.17 -7.86 10.22
C ARG A 4 0.80 -7.78 9.55
N ASP A 5 0.06 -6.71 9.79
CA ASP A 5 -1.27 -6.50 9.20
C ASP A 5 -1.16 -6.37 7.67
N LEU A 6 -0.15 -5.63 7.19
CA LEU A 6 0.15 -5.51 5.76
C LEU A 6 0.60 -6.84 5.17
N HIS A 7 1.48 -7.58 5.85
CA HIS A 7 1.92 -8.89 5.38
C HIS A 7 0.76 -9.86 5.17
N ILE A 8 -0.19 -9.93 6.10
CA ILE A 8 -1.39 -10.76 5.98
C ILE A 8 -2.25 -10.30 4.79
N ALA A 9 -2.43 -8.99 4.61
CA ALA A 9 -3.21 -8.45 3.50
C ALA A 9 -2.56 -8.73 2.14
N ILE A 10 -1.25 -8.52 2.03
CA ILE A 10 -0.46 -8.82 0.83
C ILE A 10 -0.53 -10.30 0.50
N SER A 11 -0.48 -11.17 1.51
CA SER A 11 -0.60 -12.61 1.32
C SER A 11 -1.95 -12.98 0.72
N ARG A 12 -3.04 -12.34 1.18
CA ARG A 12 -4.38 -12.49 0.62
C ARG A 12 -4.51 -11.93 -0.79
N ASP A 13 -3.92 -10.77 -1.07
CA ASP A 13 -3.94 -10.14 -2.39
C ASP A 13 -3.19 -10.95 -3.46
N ASN A 14 -2.24 -11.77 -3.03
CA ASN A 14 -1.39 -12.56 -3.91
C ASN A 14 -1.69 -14.07 -3.86
N ASP A 15 -2.69 -14.49 -3.10
CA ASP A 15 -3.03 -15.91 -2.88
C ASP A 15 -1.82 -16.76 -2.45
N ILE A 16 -0.96 -16.19 -1.60
CA ILE A 16 0.22 -16.86 -1.05
C ILE A 16 0.09 -17.10 0.45
N GLN A 17 0.84 -18.09 0.95
CA GLN A 17 0.97 -18.34 2.39
C GLN A 17 1.79 -17.20 3.04
N PRO A 18 1.31 -16.63 4.17
CA PRO A 18 2.09 -15.70 4.97
C PRO A 18 3.43 -16.32 5.43
N SER A 19 4.52 -15.56 5.41
CA SER A 19 5.83 -15.92 5.94
C SER A 19 6.42 -14.83 6.83
N GLU A 20 7.13 -15.26 7.88
CA GLU A 20 7.79 -14.33 8.81
C GLU A 20 8.87 -13.49 8.13
N GLN A 21 9.60 -14.06 7.17
CA GLN A 21 10.61 -13.35 6.40
C GLN A 21 10.02 -12.14 5.66
N GLN A 22 8.85 -12.29 5.04
CA GLN A 22 8.18 -11.17 4.37
C GLN A 22 7.67 -10.12 5.37
N THR A 23 7.24 -10.54 6.56
CA THR A 23 6.87 -9.61 7.64
C THR A 23 8.06 -8.76 8.05
N GLU A 24 9.24 -9.37 8.20
CA GLU A 24 10.47 -8.65 8.56
C GLU A 24 10.89 -7.67 7.47
N ILE A 25 10.83 -8.08 6.19
CA ILE A 25 11.12 -7.19 5.06
C ILE A 25 10.21 -5.94 5.10
N LEU A 26 8.90 -6.13 5.31
CA LEU A 26 7.96 -5.01 5.40
C LEU A 26 8.21 -4.13 6.61
N TYR A 27 8.57 -4.73 7.75
CA TYR A 27 8.95 -3.99 8.94
C TYR A 27 10.15 -3.07 8.67
N GLN A 28 11.20 -3.62 8.04
CA GLN A 28 12.40 -2.88 7.65
C GLN A 28 12.10 -1.77 6.64
N LEU A 29 11.25 -2.05 5.63
CA LEU A 29 10.85 -1.05 4.64
C LEU A 29 10.15 0.13 5.30
N ILE A 30 9.19 -0.14 6.18
CA ILE A 30 8.41 0.91 6.86
C ILE A 30 9.26 1.67 7.87
N HIS A 31 10.14 0.99 8.63
CA HIS A 31 10.99 1.66 9.63
C HIS A 31 12.13 2.50 9.03
N LYS A 32 12.57 2.20 7.81
CA LYS A 32 13.63 2.96 7.13
C LYS A 32 13.14 4.22 6.43
N GLN A 33 11.84 4.42 6.35
CA GLN A 33 11.23 5.57 5.69
C GLN A 33 11.10 6.74 6.66
N SER A 34 11.07 7.96 6.13
CA SER A 34 10.74 9.13 6.95
C SER A 34 9.28 9.04 7.43
N GLN A 35 8.95 9.76 8.50
CA GLN A 35 7.61 9.71 9.10
C GLN A 35 6.49 10.20 8.17
N ASP A 36 6.86 10.86 7.07
CA ASP A 36 5.97 11.47 6.08
C ASP A 36 6.05 10.79 4.70
N GLU A 37 6.80 9.71 4.54
CA GLU A 37 6.89 8.97 3.27
C GLU A 37 6.53 7.49 3.45
N LEU A 38 5.73 6.96 2.52
CA LEU A 38 5.45 5.53 2.40
C LEU A 38 5.88 5.03 1.02
N ILE A 39 6.91 4.17 0.98
CA ILE A 39 7.49 3.64 -0.26
C ILE A 39 7.38 2.11 -0.27
N LEU A 40 6.40 1.56 -0.98
CA LEU A 40 6.14 0.12 -1.04
C LEU A 40 6.01 -0.36 -2.49
N ARG A 41 7.08 -0.18 -3.25
CA ARG A 41 7.15 -0.52 -4.68
C ARG A 41 7.29 -2.04 -4.86
N LYS A 42 6.63 -2.60 -5.88
CA LYS A 42 6.80 -4.03 -6.27
C LYS A 42 6.55 -5.03 -5.13
N GLN A 43 5.59 -4.74 -4.25
CA GLN A 43 5.24 -5.60 -3.11
C GLN A 43 3.99 -6.47 -3.37
N GLY A 44 3.40 -6.37 -4.56
CA GLY A 44 2.17 -7.09 -4.89
C GLY A 44 0.96 -6.59 -4.10
N LEU A 45 0.93 -5.32 -3.71
CA LEU A 45 -0.18 -4.77 -2.91
C LEU A 45 -1.46 -4.72 -3.72
N GLY A 46 -2.55 -5.31 -3.22
CA GLY A 46 -3.88 -5.27 -3.84
C GLY A 46 -4.87 -4.37 -3.07
N PRO A 47 -6.16 -4.45 -3.41
CA PRO A 47 -7.21 -3.64 -2.78
C PRO A 47 -7.30 -3.86 -1.27
N GLN A 48 -7.09 -5.08 -0.78
CA GLN A 48 -7.19 -5.41 0.64
C GLN A 48 -6.04 -4.74 1.40
N THR A 49 -4.83 -4.77 0.84
CA THR A 49 -3.70 -4.05 1.43
C THR A 49 -3.93 -2.54 1.42
N ALA A 50 -4.46 -1.97 0.33
CA ALA A 50 -4.79 -0.54 0.26
C ALA A 50 -5.76 -0.12 1.37
N GLN A 51 -6.76 -0.96 1.69
CA GLN A 51 -7.68 -0.72 2.79
C GLN A 51 -6.98 -0.70 4.16
N ILE A 52 -6.02 -1.60 4.40
CA ILE A 52 -5.23 -1.61 5.64
C ILE A 52 -4.36 -0.36 5.75
N ILE A 53 -3.69 0.04 4.66
CA ILE A 53 -2.90 1.28 4.59
C ILE A 53 -3.77 2.46 5.00
N SER A 54 -4.94 2.61 4.37
CA SER A 54 -5.89 3.69 4.69
C SER A 54 -6.25 3.70 6.18
N ARG A 55 -6.71 2.57 6.74
CA ARG A 55 -7.13 2.53 8.16
C ARG A 55 -6.01 2.84 9.14
N LYS A 56 -4.77 2.49 8.82
CA LYS A 56 -3.63 2.65 9.72
C LYS A 56 -2.94 4.00 9.57
N LEU A 57 -3.00 4.59 8.38
CA LEU A 57 -2.20 5.75 8.01
C LEU A 57 -3.03 6.98 7.60
N GLU A 58 -4.37 6.91 7.59
CA GLU A 58 -5.24 8.04 7.24
C GLU A 58 -4.98 9.30 8.10
N PHE A 59 -4.56 9.12 9.35
CA PHE A 59 -4.23 10.22 10.27
C PHE A 59 -2.75 10.58 10.30
N GLN A 60 -1.92 9.86 9.55
CA GLN A 60 -0.52 10.24 9.37
C GLN A 60 -0.44 11.26 8.24
N ASN A 61 0.21 12.39 8.48
CA ASN A 61 0.43 13.43 7.48
C ASN A 61 1.48 12.98 6.45
N LEU A 62 1.18 11.93 5.69
CA LEU A 62 2.05 11.40 4.66
C LEU A 62 2.14 12.41 3.51
N ASN A 63 3.33 12.95 3.29
CA ASN A 63 3.61 13.81 2.15
C ASN A 63 3.75 12.99 0.86
N VAL A 64 4.33 11.78 0.92
CA VAL A 64 4.60 10.96 -0.25
C VAL A 64 4.09 9.54 -0.05
N ILE A 65 3.36 9.03 -1.05
CA ILE A 65 3.00 7.61 -1.15
C ILE A 65 3.47 7.11 -2.53
N ASP A 66 4.44 6.19 -2.55
CA ASP A 66 4.92 5.51 -3.76
C ASP A 66 4.58 4.01 -3.70
N LEU A 67 3.59 3.63 -4.50
CA LEU A 67 3.09 2.26 -4.66
C LEU A 67 3.29 1.77 -6.10
N TYR A 68 4.35 2.25 -6.77
CA TYR A 68 4.67 1.86 -8.14
C TYR A 68 4.78 0.34 -8.31
N ASN A 69 4.20 -0.16 -9.41
CA ASN A 69 4.21 -1.55 -9.83
C ASN A 69 3.65 -2.50 -8.76
N ASN A 70 2.38 -2.30 -8.42
CA ASN A 70 1.59 -3.15 -7.53
C ASN A 70 0.28 -3.59 -8.21
N LYS A 71 -0.68 -4.08 -7.44
CA LYS A 71 -1.96 -4.62 -7.90
C LYS A 71 -3.16 -3.86 -7.30
N ILE A 72 -2.99 -2.58 -6.91
CA ILE A 72 -3.97 -1.82 -6.10
C ILE A 72 -5.36 -1.83 -6.72
N GLY A 73 -5.44 -1.67 -8.05
CA GLY A 73 -6.68 -1.73 -8.81
C GLY A 73 -7.66 -0.60 -8.48
N ASP A 74 -8.74 -0.53 -9.26
CA ASP A 74 -9.76 0.54 -9.12
C ASP A 74 -10.42 0.50 -7.74
N ALA A 75 -10.63 -0.70 -7.18
CA ALA A 75 -11.19 -0.88 -5.84
C ALA A 75 -10.26 -0.42 -4.71
N GLY A 76 -8.94 -0.45 -4.92
CA GLY A 76 -7.96 -0.04 -3.91
C GLY A 76 -7.67 1.46 -3.90
N LEU A 77 -7.74 2.12 -5.07
CA LEU A 77 -7.35 3.53 -5.21
C LEU A 77 -8.10 4.48 -4.26
N PRO A 78 -9.43 4.38 -4.06
CA PRO A 78 -10.15 5.26 -3.13
C PRO A 78 -9.62 5.17 -1.68
N PHE A 79 -9.12 4.02 -1.25
CA PHE A 79 -8.51 3.87 0.07
C PHE A 79 -7.17 4.61 0.16
N ILE A 80 -6.34 4.55 -0.88
CA ILE A 80 -5.07 5.30 -0.92
C ILE A 80 -5.31 6.81 -0.91
N LEU A 81 -6.33 7.29 -1.63
CA LEU A 81 -6.68 8.71 -1.67
C LEU A 81 -7.17 9.25 -0.32
N LYS A 82 -7.75 8.42 0.55
CA LYS A 82 -8.14 8.82 1.93
C LYS A 82 -6.95 9.24 2.78
N CYS A 83 -5.75 8.73 2.50
CA CYS A 83 -4.53 9.16 3.19
C CYS A 83 -4.09 10.60 2.80
N ARG A 84 -4.75 11.23 1.82
CA ARG A 84 -4.47 12.59 1.33
C ARG A 84 -2.98 12.89 1.10
N PRO A 85 -2.24 12.04 0.37
CA PRO A 85 -0.83 12.30 0.11
C PRO A 85 -0.64 13.57 -0.74
N ARG A 86 0.41 14.34 -0.49
CA ARG A 86 0.78 15.47 -1.36
C ARG A 86 1.33 15.00 -2.71
N LYS A 87 2.01 13.85 -2.72
CA LYS A 87 2.56 13.19 -3.92
C LYS A 87 2.15 11.72 -3.91
N LEU A 88 1.48 11.28 -4.96
CA LEU A 88 1.07 9.90 -5.14
C LEU A 88 1.70 9.33 -6.43
N ASN A 89 2.46 8.26 -6.29
CA ASN A 89 2.92 7.44 -7.41
C ASN A 89 2.19 6.09 -7.40
N ILE A 90 1.30 5.90 -8.36
CA ILE A 90 0.51 4.67 -8.54
C ILE A 90 0.78 4.02 -9.91
N GLY A 91 1.88 4.40 -10.58
CA GLY A 91 2.22 3.89 -11.90
C GLY A 91 2.35 2.37 -11.93
N SER A 92 2.05 1.76 -13.09
CA SER A 92 2.10 0.30 -13.30
C SER A 92 1.23 -0.50 -12.30
N ASN A 93 0.09 0.06 -11.88
CA ASN A 93 -0.95 -0.67 -11.15
C ASN A 93 -2.05 -1.16 -12.09
N ARG A 94 -3.02 -1.90 -11.55
CA ARG A 94 -4.18 -2.45 -12.28
C ARG A 94 -5.34 -1.44 -12.39
N LEU A 95 -5.02 -0.17 -12.62
CA LEU A 95 -6.03 0.89 -12.76
C LEU A 95 -6.56 0.92 -14.18
N THR A 96 -7.88 1.03 -14.30
CA THR A 96 -8.55 1.29 -15.57
C THR A 96 -8.95 2.76 -15.67
N ASN A 97 -9.54 3.14 -16.80
CA ASN A 97 -10.15 4.45 -16.98
C ASN A 97 -11.29 4.72 -15.96
N ILE A 98 -11.93 3.69 -15.42
CA ILE A 98 -12.99 3.82 -14.41
C ILE A 98 -12.38 4.29 -13.08
N GLY A 99 -11.31 3.64 -12.61
CA GLY A 99 -10.67 4.02 -11.36
C GLY A 99 -10.07 5.42 -11.38
N MET A 100 -9.62 5.90 -12.55
CA MET A 100 -9.05 7.24 -12.72
C MET A 100 -10.09 8.37 -12.77
N ALA A 101 -11.39 8.05 -12.85
CA ALA A 101 -12.47 9.04 -12.90
C ALA A 101 -13.00 9.43 -11.49
N VAL A 102 -12.42 8.86 -10.43
CA VAL A 102 -12.78 9.05 -9.02
C VAL A 102 -11.91 10.13 -8.38
#